data_AF-A0A7J3C8T4-F1
#
_entry.id   AF-A0A7J3C8T4-F1
#
_cell.length_a   1.000
_cell.length_b   1.000
_cell.length_c   1.000
_cell.angle_alpha   90.00
_cell.angle_beta   90.00
_cell.angle_gamma   90.00
#
_symmetry.space_group_name_H-M   'P 1'
#
loop_
_entity.id
_entity.type
_entity.pdbx_description
1 polymer ?
#
loop_
_entity_poly.entity_id
_entity_poly.type
_entity_poly.pdbx_seq_one_letter_code
_entity_poly.pdbx_strand_id
1 'polypeptide(L)'
;MIKEIDRMLDFKLSFSIPVDDFVSSIFGGGESIPTYLYLKDEEAWIDIYLKNAFEEKDIPLIESLTPVYLDGLTAVSERLIASGFLDIYKEFISLPSVVPGGFFLKEKRAYLSFRFHKSDKESVFSILRNSIAKLKGIKIDYLGPSNGITWELSSINSRIPLMVVQYSFGNSRGFKAAQGESSPIIECRLAPKKYNKYGHIMYGERNIINDSDYSICAKPKIFATNSISPQTESLIDLLERDRIALGVLFENYKKGKINVTVALPQLLLNPFITRLQTVFSESENQSPSVSLIAPYSEDLFVDL
;
A
#
# COMPACT_ATOMS: atom_id res chain seq x y z
N MET A 1 18.71 0.80 -4.82
CA MET A 1 17.45 1.49 -5.17
C MET A 1 16.61 1.72 -3.94
N ILE A 2 15.97 0.69 -3.36
CA ILE A 2 15.09 0.92 -2.20
C ILE A 2 15.86 1.30 -0.94
N LYS A 3 17.11 0.83 -0.77
CA LYS A 3 18.04 1.37 0.25
C LYS A 3 18.22 2.89 0.22
N GLU A 4 18.14 3.52 -0.95
CA GLU A 4 18.35 4.97 -1.09
C GLU A 4 17.17 5.77 -0.52
N ILE A 5 15.96 5.23 -0.66
CA ILE A 5 14.72 5.88 -0.23
C ILE A 5 14.16 5.33 1.09
N ASP A 6 14.72 4.21 1.57
CA ASP A 6 14.24 3.44 2.72
C ASP A 6 13.92 4.31 3.93
N ARG A 7 14.79 5.30 4.21
CA ARG A 7 14.68 6.20 5.37
C ARG A 7 14.34 7.65 5.01
N MET A 8 13.94 7.92 3.77
CA MET A 8 13.56 9.28 3.35
C MET A 8 12.23 9.74 3.97
N LEU A 9 11.32 8.80 4.25
CA LEU A 9 10.21 9.01 5.18
C LEU A 9 10.69 8.63 6.58
N ASP A 10 11.24 9.62 7.28
CA ASP A 10 12.08 9.46 8.47
C ASP A 10 11.31 9.27 9.78
N PHE A 11 9.98 9.30 9.76
CA PHE A 11 9.12 9.03 10.91
C PHE A 11 8.10 7.92 10.63
N LYS A 12 7.67 7.26 11.71
CA LYS A 12 6.63 6.25 11.72
C LYS A 12 5.64 6.52 12.86
N LEU A 13 4.36 6.35 12.54
CA LEU A 13 3.27 6.24 13.50
C LEU A 13 2.65 4.85 13.35
N SER A 14 2.41 4.18 14.46
CA SER A 14 1.58 2.98 14.49
C SER A 14 0.67 3.04 15.70
N PHE A 15 -0.61 2.76 15.47
CA PHE A 15 -1.61 2.72 16.51
C PHE A 15 -2.65 1.67 16.17
N SER A 16 -3.39 1.28 17.20
CA SER A 16 -4.51 0.39 17.06
C SER A 16 -5.76 0.99 17.67
N ILE A 17 -6.89 0.61 17.12
CA ILE A 17 -8.21 0.98 17.63
C ILE A 17 -9.04 -0.29 17.90
N PRO A 18 -9.94 -0.29 18.89
CA PRO A 18 -10.90 -1.37 19.04
C PRO A 18 -11.80 -1.41 17.82
N VAL A 19 -12.03 -2.60 17.30
CA VAL A 19 -13.05 -2.85 16.28
C VAL A 19 -14.07 -3.79 16.88
N ASP A 20 -15.34 -3.44 16.72
CA ASP A 20 -16.45 -4.34 16.99
C ASP A 20 -16.77 -5.05 15.66
N ASP A 21 -15.80 -5.82 15.18
CA ASP A 21 -15.91 -6.58 13.95
C ASP A 21 -16.19 -8.05 14.25
N PHE A 22 -17.00 -8.64 13.39
CA PHE A 22 -17.48 -9.99 13.55
C PHE A 22 -16.37 -11.01 13.19
N VAL A 23 -15.52 -10.68 12.23
CA VAL A 23 -14.38 -11.51 11.79
C VAL A 23 -13.39 -11.76 12.91
N SER A 24 -13.08 -10.80 13.79
CA SER A 24 -12.13 -11.06 14.89
C SER A 24 -12.56 -12.17 15.85
N SER A 25 -13.86 -12.50 15.89
CA SER A 25 -14.38 -13.63 16.66
C SER A 25 -14.12 -14.99 16.01
N ILE A 26 -14.07 -15.05 14.67
CA ILE A 26 -13.74 -16.26 13.90
C ILE A 26 -12.24 -16.56 13.97
N PHE A 27 -11.40 -15.52 13.94
CA PHE A 27 -9.94 -15.65 13.93
C PHE A 27 -9.29 -15.50 15.30
N GLY A 28 -9.99 -15.92 16.36
CA GLY A 28 -9.59 -15.80 17.78
C GLY A 28 -8.26 -16.46 18.17
N GLY A 29 -7.48 -17.00 17.23
CA GLY A 29 -6.18 -17.63 17.43
C GLY A 29 -4.98 -16.67 17.56
N GLY A 30 -5.18 -15.36 17.50
CA GLY A 30 -4.10 -14.37 17.66
C GLY A 30 -3.18 -14.19 16.44
N GLU A 31 -3.45 -14.89 15.35
CA GLU A 31 -2.77 -14.70 14.06
C GLU A 31 -3.15 -13.37 13.41
N SER A 32 -2.22 -12.79 12.64
CA SER A 32 -2.48 -11.54 11.90
C SER A 32 -3.00 -11.87 10.51
N ILE A 33 -4.11 -11.23 10.13
CA ILE A 33 -4.76 -11.47 8.84
C ILE A 33 -4.38 -10.35 7.86
N PRO A 34 -3.95 -10.68 6.63
CA PRO A 34 -3.79 -9.68 5.60
C PRO A 34 -5.14 -9.07 5.26
N THR A 35 -5.22 -7.76 5.29
CA THR A 35 -6.47 -7.05 4.97
C THR A 35 -6.24 -5.94 3.96
N TYR A 36 -7.14 -5.83 3.00
CA TYR A 36 -7.19 -4.70 2.07
C TYR A 36 -8.29 -3.73 2.53
N LEU A 37 -7.89 -2.55 2.99
CA LEU A 37 -8.83 -1.49 3.35
C LEU A 37 -9.25 -0.72 2.11
N TYR A 38 -10.54 -0.73 1.79
CA TYR A 38 -11.11 0.03 0.69
C TYR A 38 -12.35 0.81 1.14
N LEU A 39 -12.74 1.79 0.33
CA LEU A 39 -13.90 2.62 0.60
C LEU A 39 -14.96 2.37 -0.46
N LYS A 40 -16.17 2.07 -0.01
CA LYS A 40 -17.35 1.87 -0.85
C LYS A 40 -18.50 2.66 -0.25
N ASP A 41 -19.10 3.55 -1.05
CA ASP A 41 -20.24 4.38 -0.64
C ASP A 41 -19.99 5.21 0.65
N GLU A 42 -18.80 5.79 0.79
CA GLU A 42 -18.30 6.49 1.99
C GLU A 42 -18.10 5.62 3.24
N GLU A 43 -18.22 4.30 3.12
CA GLU A 43 -18.03 3.36 4.20
C GLU A 43 -16.69 2.65 4.09
N ALA A 44 -16.07 2.33 5.24
CA ALA A 44 -14.84 1.57 5.29
C ALA A 44 -15.16 0.08 5.21
N TRP A 45 -14.50 -0.61 4.28
CA TRP A 45 -14.61 -2.04 4.09
C TRP A 45 -13.22 -2.67 4.09
N ILE A 46 -13.14 -3.91 4.55
CA ILE A 46 -11.93 -4.69 4.55
C ILE A 46 -12.17 -5.98 3.80
N ASP A 47 -11.27 -6.32 2.88
CA ASP A 47 -11.18 -7.68 2.39
C ASP A 47 -10.20 -8.46 3.24
N ILE A 48 -10.64 -9.62 3.69
CA ILE A 48 -9.91 -10.56 4.53
C ILE A 48 -9.62 -11.78 3.67
N TYR A 49 -8.34 -12.11 3.55
CA TYR A 49 -7.91 -13.24 2.73
C TYR A 49 -7.58 -14.45 3.60
N LEU A 50 -8.27 -15.54 3.33
CA LEU A 50 -8.29 -16.73 4.16
C LEU A 50 -7.77 -17.93 3.36
N LYS A 51 -6.83 -18.67 3.94
CA LYS A 51 -6.38 -19.94 3.37
C LYS A 51 -7.47 -20.99 3.56
N ASN A 52 -7.72 -21.81 2.53
CA ASN A 52 -8.85 -22.76 2.41
C ASN A 52 -8.88 -23.94 3.42
N ALA A 53 -8.67 -23.71 4.71
CA ALA A 53 -8.79 -24.71 5.75
C ALA A 53 -9.68 -24.17 6.87
N PHE A 54 -10.99 -24.20 6.64
CA PHE A 54 -12.00 -23.85 7.63
C PHE A 54 -12.49 -25.11 8.33
N GLU A 55 -12.79 -25.01 9.62
CA GLU A 55 -13.57 -26.05 10.28
C GLU A 55 -14.99 -26.05 9.68
N GLU A 56 -15.62 -27.22 9.54
CA GLU A 56 -16.95 -27.34 8.93
C GLU A 56 -18.00 -26.42 9.60
N LYS A 57 -17.82 -26.14 10.89
CA LYS A 57 -18.70 -25.24 11.67
C LYS A 57 -18.65 -23.78 11.20
N ASP A 58 -17.54 -23.35 10.59
CA ASP A 58 -17.30 -21.96 10.17
C ASP A 58 -17.76 -21.70 8.72
N ILE A 59 -17.98 -22.76 7.93
CA ILE A 59 -18.38 -22.65 6.51
C ILE A 59 -19.69 -21.88 6.32
N PRO A 60 -20.81 -22.20 7.02
CA PRO A 60 -22.06 -21.47 6.82
C PRO A 60 -21.92 -19.97 7.06
N LEU A 61 -21.01 -19.62 7.97
CA LEU A 61 -20.76 -18.25 8.33
C LEU A 61 -19.94 -17.51 7.28
N ILE A 62 -18.87 -18.12 6.78
CA ILE A 62 -18.08 -17.58 5.68
C ILE A 62 -18.96 -17.37 4.45
N GLU A 63 -19.81 -18.34 4.11
CA GLU A 63 -20.75 -18.24 2.99
C GLU A 63 -21.77 -17.10 3.15
N SER A 64 -22.19 -16.81 4.40
CA SER A 64 -23.09 -15.68 4.67
C SER A 64 -22.48 -14.32 4.36
N LEU A 65 -21.14 -14.23 4.31
CA LEU A 65 -20.39 -13.02 3.99
C LEU A 65 -20.10 -12.89 2.48
N THR A 66 -20.72 -13.72 1.64
CA THR A 66 -20.60 -13.70 0.17
C THR A 66 -19.13 -13.76 -0.31
N PRO A 67 -18.41 -14.86 0.00
CA PRO A 67 -16.99 -14.97 -0.26
C PRO A 67 -16.68 -14.94 -1.76
N VAL A 68 -15.54 -14.36 -2.12
CA VAL A 68 -14.96 -14.44 -3.46
C VAL A 68 -13.87 -15.51 -3.43
N TYR A 69 -14.03 -16.53 -4.27
CA TYR A 69 -13.07 -17.60 -4.41
C TYR A 69 -12.03 -17.25 -5.49
N LEU A 70 -10.76 -17.19 -5.11
CA LEU A 70 -9.64 -16.81 -5.95
C LEU A 70 -8.56 -17.91 -5.91
N ASP A 71 -8.54 -18.84 -6.86
CA ASP A 71 -7.47 -19.84 -7.04
C ASP A 71 -6.93 -20.47 -5.73
N GLY A 72 -7.80 -21.05 -4.90
CA GLY A 72 -7.38 -21.68 -3.63
C GLY A 72 -7.35 -20.73 -2.42
N LEU A 73 -7.90 -19.53 -2.57
CA LEU A 73 -8.13 -18.54 -1.53
C LEU A 73 -9.61 -18.21 -1.41
N THR A 74 -10.04 -17.93 -0.18
CA THR A 74 -11.34 -17.32 0.10
C THR A 74 -11.11 -15.88 0.56
N ALA A 75 -11.59 -14.91 -0.22
CA ALA A 75 -11.62 -13.51 0.18
C ALA A 75 -13.01 -13.17 0.71
N VAL A 76 -13.09 -12.49 1.84
CA VAL A 76 -14.35 -12.12 2.48
C VAL A 76 -14.34 -10.63 2.77
N SER A 77 -15.39 -9.92 2.39
CA SER A 77 -15.51 -8.48 2.63
C SER A 77 -16.34 -8.22 3.88
N GLU A 78 -15.81 -7.43 4.82
CA GLU A 78 -16.56 -6.94 5.97
C GLU A 78 -16.56 -5.42 6.01
N ARG A 79 -17.71 -4.84 6.37
CA ARG A 79 -17.83 -3.42 6.66
C ARG A 79 -17.26 -3.14 8.06
N LEU A 80 -16.32 -2.21 8.16
CA LEU A 80 -15.82 -1.71 9.44
C LEU A 80 -16.84 -0.76 10.08
N ILE A 81 -17.54 -1.23 11.10
CA ILE A 81 -18.48 -0.43 11.90
C ILE A 81 -17.70 0.31 13.01
N ALA A 82 -16.75 1.15 12.60
CA ALA A 82 -16.02 2.03 13.52
C ALA A 82 -16.16 3.48 13.03
N SER A 83 -17.21 4.16 13.48
CA SER A 83 -17.65 5.44 12.91
C SER A 83 -16.63 6.57 12.93
N GLY A 84 -15.60 6.52 13.79
CA GLY A 84 -14.49 7.48 13.74
C GLY A 84 -13.19 6.95 13.14
N PHE A 85 -13.07 5.65 12.88
CA PHE A 85 -11.87 5.06 12.27
C PHE A 85 -11.57 5.71 10.92
N LEU A 86 -12.62 5.74 10.09
CA LEU A 86 -12.53 6.18 8.72
C LEU A 86 -12.11 7.66 8.64
N ASP A 87 -12.61 8.50 9.54
CA ASP A 87 -12.27 9.91 9.58
C ASP A 87 -10.79 10.10 9.89
N ILE A 88 -10.26 9.37 10.88
CA ILE A 88 -8.82 9.40 11.22
C ILE A 88 -7.97 8.95 10.03
N TYR A 89 -8.36 7.85 9.39
CA TYR A 89 -7.65 7.33 8.23
C TYR A 89 -7.62 8.36 7.10
N LYS A 90 -8.77 8.96 6.76
CA LYS A 90 -8.91 10.03 5.76
C LYS A 90 -8.04 11.24 6.09
N GLU A 91 -8.04 11.69 7.35
CA GLU A 91 -7.22 12.82 7.80
C GLU A 91 -5.72 12.52 7.58
N PHE A 92 -5.23 11.34 7.94
CA PHE A 92 -3.82 10.98 7.74
C PHE A 92 -3.43 10.88 6.26
N ILE A 93 -4.19 10.16 5.44
CA ILE A 93 -3.86 9.99 4.01
C ILE A 93 -4.05 11.27 3.19
N SER A 94 -4.70 12.30 3.75
CA SER A 94 -4.75 13.62 3.12
C SER A 94 -3.42 14.38 3.21
N LEU A 95 -2.55 14.02 4.17
CA LEU A 95 -1.26 14.69 4.34
C LEU A 95 -0.30 14.34 3.20
N PRO A 96 0.53 15.30 2.72
CA PRO A 96 1.37 15.09 1.54
C PRO A 96 2.40 13.97 1.70
N SER A 97 3.11 13.89 2.82
CA SER A 97 4.19 12.91 3.02
C SER A 97 3.78 11.60 3.65
N VAL A 98 2.51 11.42 4.01
CA VAL A 98 2.03 10.23 4.73
C VAL A 98 1.77 9.07 3.78
N VAL A 99 2.51 7.98 3.94
CA VAL A 99 2.34 6.73 3.21
C VAL A 99 1.79 5.66 4.16
N PRO A 100 0.65 5.03 3.85
CA PRO A 100 0.17 3.87 4.59
C PRO A 100 1.17 2.72 4.45
N GLY A 101 1.58 2.13 5.58
CA GLY A 101 2.57 1.06 5.62
C GLY A 101 1.98 -0.34 5.85
N GLY A 102 0.79 -0.42 6.43
CA GLY A 102 0.15 -1.69 6.72
C GLY A 102 -1.13 -1.54 7.53
N PHE A 103 -2.10 -2.39 7.20
CA PHE A 103 -3.41 -2.50 7.85
C PHE A 103 -3.67 -3.98 8.12
N PHE A 104 -3.86 -4.36 9.38
CA PHE A 104 -4.17 -5.75 9.77
C PHE A 104 -5.06 -5.79 11.01
N LEU A 105 -5.77 -6.91 11.17
CA LEU A 105 -6.57 -7.20 12.35
C LEU A 105 -5.82 -8.15 13.29
N LYS A 106 -5.90 -7.88 14.60
CA LYS A 106 -5.46 -8.79 15.66
C LYS A 106 -6.20 -8.48 16.96
N GLU A 107 -6.66 -9.52 17.68
CA GLU A 107 -7.24 -9.38 19.03
C GLU A 107 -8.36 -8.32 19.13
N LYS A 108 -9.30 -8.29 18.17
CA LYS A 108 -10.39 -7.29 18.08
C LYS A 108 -9.90 -5.85 17.94
N ARG A 109 -8.73 -5.67 17.32
CA ARG A 109 -8.17 -4.35 17.04
C ARG A 109 -7.72 -4.26 15.60
N ALA A 110 -8.03 -3.14 14.97
CA ALA A 110 -7.43 -2.75 13.70
C ALA A 110 -6.14 -2.00 13.98
N TYR A 111 -5.04 -2.50 13.44
CA TYR A 111 -3.72 -1.91 13.53
C TYR A 111 -3.40 -1.16 12.24
N LEU A 112 -2.91 0.06 12.40
CA LEU A 112 -2.49 0.92 11.32
C LEU A 112 -1.06 1.34 11.50
N SER A 113 -0.37 1.46 10.38
CA SER A 113 0.96 2.04 10.33
C SER A 113 1.06 3.03 9.19
N PHE A 114 1.76 4.13 9.46
CA PHE A 114 2.04 5.19 8.53
C PHE A 114 3.52 5.54 8.61
N ARG A 115 4.18 5.66 7.46
CA ARG A 115 5.48 6.33 7.33
C ARG A 115 5.24 7.75 6.83
N PHE A 116 6.06 8.69 7.29
CA PHE A 116 5.97 10.08 6.85
C PHE A 116 7.29 10.81 7.03
N HIS A 117 7.42 11.96 6.37
CA HIS A 117 8.58 12.84 6.56
C HIS A 117 8.30 13.82 7.70
N LYS A 118 9.33 14.15 8.49
CA LYS A 118 9.26 15.07 9.64
C LYS A 118 8.60 16.42 9.36
N SER A 119 8.52 16.86 8.10
CA SER A 119 7.81 18.08 7.71
C SER A 119 6.32 18.06 8.08
N ASP A 120 5.69 16.89 8.08
CA ASP A 120 4.27 16.73 8.46
C ASP A 120 4.09 16.30 9.93
N LYS A 121 5.15 16.27 10.74
CA LYS A 121 5.11 15.77 12.11
C LYS A 121 4.07 16.47 12.98
N GLU A 122 4.02 17.79 12.95
CA GLU A 122 3.04 18.55 13.75
C GLU A 122 1.61 18.30 13.30
N SER A 123 1.37 18.17 11.98
CA SER A 123 0.06 17.82 11.41
C SER A 123 -0.37 16.43 11.86
N VAL A 124 0.51 15.44 11.78
CA VAL A 124 0.27 14.07 12.26
C VAL A 124 -0.06 14.06 13.75
N PHE A 125 0.69 14.82 14.56
CA PHE A 125 0.49 14.88 16.00
C PHE A 125 -0.83 15.55 16.37
N SER A 126 -1.22 16.59 15.61
CA SER A 126 -2.51 17.26 15.76
C SER A 126 -3.68 16.32 15.48
N ILE A 127 -3.64 15.61 14.34
CA ILE A 127 -4.65 14.60 13.97
C ILE A 127 -4.74 13.54 15.07
N LEU A 128 -3.60 12.98 15.50
CA LEU A 128 -3.56 11.95 16.54
C LEU A 128 -4.14 12.43 17.88
N ARG A 129 -3.80 13.66 18.32
CA ARG A 129 -4.35 14.24 19.56
C ARG A 129 -5.87 14.41 19.49
N ASN A 130 -6.36 14.95 18.37
CA ASN A 130 -7.79 15.13 18.14
C ASN A 130 -8.51 13.77 18.09
N SER A 131 -7.88 12.77 17.48
CA SER A 131 -8.38 11.40 17.39
C SER A 131 -8.54 10.75 18.75
N ILE A 132 -7.53 10.86 19.61
CA ILE A 132 -7.55 10.31 20.98
C ILE A 132 -8.65 10.97 21.83
N ALA A 133 -8.91 12.25 21.61
CA ALA A 133 -9.99 12.96 22.29
C ALA A 133 -11.39 12.51 21.82
N LYS A 134 -11.54 12.12 20.55
CA LYS A 134 -12.82 11.73 19.94
C LYS A 134 -13.12 10.24 20.10
N LEU A 135 -12.12 9.36 20.02
CA LEU A 135 -12.28 7.91 20.01
C LEU A 135 -11.64 7.26 21.23
N LYS A 136 -12.47 6.54 21.99
CA LYS A 136 -12.01 5.75 23.13
C LYS A 136 -11.23 4.51 22.65
N GLY A 137 -10.17 4.18 23.38
CA GLY A 137 -9.43 2.93 23.19
C GLY A 137 -8.36 2.95 22.11
N ILE A 138 -8.05 4.12 21.50
CA ILE A 138 -6.84 4.26 20.68
C ILE A 138 -5.61 3.93 21.54
N LYS A 139 -4.76 3.02 21.05
CA LYS A 139 -3.48 2.68 21.66
C LYS A 139 -2.38 3.02 20.68
N ILE A 140 -1.45 3.88 21.07
CA ILE A 140 -0.25 4.16 20.28
C ILE A 140 0.73 3.00 20.51
N ASP A 141 1.05 2.28 19.46
CA ASP A 141 2.00 1.17 19.49
C ASP A 141 3.42 1.66 19.18
N TYR A 142 3.56 2.68 18.33
CA TYR A 142 4.83 3.32 18.02
C TYR A 142 4.66 4.75 17.53
N LEU A 143 5.54 5.66 17.94
CA LEU A 143 5.65 7.00 17.37
C LEU A 143 7.09 7.50 17.48
N GLY A 144 7.78 7.60 16.35
CA GLY A 144 9.21 7.93 16.37
C GLY A 144 9.89 7.80 15.02
N PRO A 145 11.22 7.71 14.99
CA PRO A 145 11.99 7.51 13.77
C PRO A 145 11.55 6.25 13.01
N SER A 146 11.51 6.32 11.69
CA SER A 146 11.20 5.16 10.85
C SER A 146 12.40 4.20 10.78
N ASN A 147 12.14 2.90 10.90
CA ASN A 147 13.13 1.86 10.62
C ASN A 147 13.33 1.61 9.12
N GLY A 148 12.51 2.25 8.28
CA GLY A 148 12.51 2.14 6.84
C GLY A 148 11.49 1.17 6.28
N ILE A 149 11.32 1.19 4.96
CA ILE A 149 10.34 0.35 4.27
C ILE A 149 10.74 -1.12 4.25
N THR A 150 12.04 -1.41 4.17
CA THR A 150 12.55 -2.79 4.21
C THR A 150 12.14 -3.48 5.50
N TRP A 151 12.30 -2.83 6.65
CA TRP A 151 11.83 -3.33 7.94
C TRP A 151 10.32 -3.55 7.97
N GLU A 152 9.54 -2.65 7.35
CA GLU A 152 8.09 -2.76 7.28
C GLU A 152 7.65 -3.97 6.45
N LEU A 153 8.25 -4.17 5.28
CA LEU A 153 8.00 -5.35 4.45
C LEU A 153 8.43 -6.65 5.16
N SER A 154 9.57 -6.67 5.87
CA SER A 154 9.98 -7.81 6.71
C SER A 154 8.96 -8.08 7.82
N SER A 155 8.44 -7.04 8.48
CA SER A 155 7.41 -7.18 9.50
C SER A 155 6.10 -7.73 8.93
N ILE A 156 5.69 -7.29 7.73
CA ILE A 156 4.52 -7.86 7.05
C ILE A 156 4.80 -9.30 6.66
N ASN A 157 5.94 -9.58 6.02
CA ASN A 157 6.34 -10.90 5.55
C ASN A 157 6.40 -11.95 6.67
N SER A 158 6.83 -11.55 7.88
CA SER A 158 6.85 -12.42 9.06
C SER A 158 5.47 -12.93 9.48
N ARG A 159 4.39 -12.29 9.01
CA ARG A 159 3.00 -12.60 9.34
C ARG A 159 2.24 -13.13 8.12
N ILE A 160 2.52 -12.54 6.96
CA ILE A 160 1.85 -12.75 5.69
C ILE A 160 2.95 -12.94 4.65
N PRO A 161 3.23 -14.17 4.19
CA PRO A 161 4.25 -14.41 3.18
C PRO A 161 4.04 -13.54 1.96
N LEU A 162 5.07 -12.77 1.60
CA LEU A 162 5.08 -11.86 0.47
C LEU A 162 5.82 -12.47 -0.71
N MET A 163 5.35 -12.16 -1.91
CA MET A 163 6.09 -12.33 -3.16
C MET A 163 6.55 -10.96 -3.65
N VAL A 164 7.70 -10.94 -4.29
CA VAL A 164 8.23 -9.78 -5.01
C VAL A 164 8.12 -10.05 -6.51
N VAL A 165 7.50 -9.13 -7.23
CA VAL A 165 7.44 -9.13 -8.69
C VAL A 165 8.18 -7.91 -9.20
N GLN A 166 9.14 -8.13 -10.10
CA GLN A 166 9.84 -7.05 -10.80
C GLN A 166 9.59 -7.19 -12.29
N TYR A 167 9.25 -6.07 -12.92
CA TYR A 167 9.05 -6.00 -14.35
C TYR A 167 9.47 -4.64 -14.89
N SER A 168 9.72 -4.58 -16.20
CA SER A 168 10.09 -3.33 -16.86
C SER A 168 9.35 -3.15 -18.18
N PHE A 169 9.15 -1.90 -18.55
CA PHE A 169 8.55 -1.53 -19.84
C PHE A 169 9.14 -0.20 -20.33
N GLY A 170 8.96 0.07 -21.63
CA GLY A 170 9.43 1.32 -22.23
C GLY A 170 8.58 2.50 -21.78
N ASN A 171 9.18 3.68 -21.62
CA ASN A 171 8.43 4.90 -21.37
C ASN A 171 7.85 5.44 -22.70
N SER A 172 6.66 4.98 -23.10
CA SER A 172 6.02 5.33 -24.39
C SER A 172 5.45 6.73 -24.43
N ARG A 173 5.10 7.32 -23.28
CA ARG A 173 4.44 8.63 -23.21
C ARG A 173 5.13 9.53 -22.20
N GLY A 174 6.20 10.19 -22.63
CA GLY A 174 6.50 11.57 -22.23
C GLY A 174 6.66 11.86 -20.73
N PHE A 175 6.88 10.88 -19.86
CA PHE A 175 7.34 11.16 -18.50
C PHE A 175 8.78 11.65 -18.62
N LYS A 176 8.96 12.96 -18.90
CA LYS A 176 10.23 13.61 -19.22
C LYS A 176 11.27 13.51 -18.08
N ALA A 177 10.86 13.02 -16.91
CA ALA A 177 11.77 12.63 -15.85
C ALA A 177 12.75 11.50 -16.28
N ALA A 178 12.35 10.61 -17.20
CA ALA A 178 13.20 9.51 -17.67
C ALA A 178 14.31 9.88 -18.67
N GLN A 179 14.38 11.15 -19.09
CA GLN A 179 15.35 11.64 -20.08
C GLN A 179 16.56 12.37 -19.45
N GLY A 180 16.55 12.63 -18.15
CA GLY A 180 17.68 13.21 -17.43
C GLY A 180 18.64 12.16 -16.87
N GLU A 181 19.80 12.59 -16.38
CA GLU A 181 20.72 11.73 -15.61
C GLU A 181 20.12 11.29 -14.26
N SER A 182 19.11 12.02 -13.77
CA SER A 182 18.39 11.67 -12.57
C SER A 182 17.44 10.49 -12.80
N SER A 183 17.57 9.46 -11.96
CA SER A 183 16.66 8.31 -11.93
C SER A 183 15.72 8.43 -10.74
N PRO A 184 14.59 9.17 -10.85
CA PRO A 184 13.67 9.30 -9.74
C PRO A 184 13.00 7.96 -9.44
N ILE A 185 12.72 7.76 -8.14
CA ILE A 185 11.93 6.63 -7.66
C ILE A 185 10.58 7.18 -7.22
N ILE A 186 9.50 6.54 -7.65
CA ILE A 186 8.12 6.87 -7.26
C ILE A 186 7.56 5.73 -6.42
N GLU A 187 7.07 6.03 -5.23
CA GLU A 187 6.33 5.13 -4.37
C GLU A 187 4.84 5.42 -4.45
N CYS A 188 4.05 4.38 -4.74
CA CYS A 188 2.60 4.51 -4.77
C CYS A 188 2.03 4.47 -3.36
N ARG A 189 1.20 5.47 -3.05
CA ARG A 189 0.43 5.52 -1.81
C ARG A 189 -0.83 4.71 -2.03
N LEU A 190 -0.85 3.49 -1.51
CA LEU A 190 -1.96 2.54 -1.63
C LEU A 190 -3.12 2.97 -0.72
N ALA A 191 -3.80 4.05 -1.12
CA ALA A 191 -4.94 4.62 -0.43
C ALA A 191 -5.96 5.19 -1.42
N PRO A 192 -7.25 5.18 -1.08
CA PRO A 192 -8.32 5.59 -2.00
C PRO A 192 -8.09 6.98 -2.60
N LYS A 193 -8.09 7.06 -3.95
CA LYS A 193 -7.81 8.28 -4.73
C LYS A 193 -8.60 9.51 -4.25
N LYS A 194 -9.85 9.33 -3.83
CA LYS A 194 -10.72 10.43 -3.34
C LYS A 194 -10.12 11.23 -2.17
N TYR A 195 -9.34 10.59 -1.30
CA TYR A 195 -8.75 11.22 -0.10
C TYR A 195 -7.23 11.31 -0.19
N ASN A 196 -6.64 10.66 -1.20
CA ASN A 196 -5.23 10.64 -1.47
C ASN A 196 -4.93 11.56 -2.66
N LYS A 197 -5.02 12.88 -2.42
CA LYS A 197 -4.87 13.92 -3.46
C LYS A 197 -3.62 13.72 -4.33
N TYR A 198 -2.52 13.34 -3.68
CA TYR A 198 -1.25 13.18 -4.37
C TYR A 198 -1.12 11.77 -4.94
N GLY A 199 -1.52 10.69 -4.28
CA GLY A 199 -1.40 9.35 -4.86
C GLY A 199 0.02 8.76 -4.78
N HIS A 200 1.07 9.58 -4.86
CA HIS A 200 2.46 9.08 -4.91
C HIS A 200 3.46 9.98 -4.18
N ILE A 201 4.60 9.40 -3.79
CA ILE A 201 5.80 10.09 -3.32
C ILE A 201 6.91 9.90 -4.34
N MET A 202 7.49 10.99 -4.82
CA MET A 202 8.66 10.99 -5.71
C MET A 202 9.92 11.35 -4.93
N TYR A 203 10.94 10.51 -5.07
CA TYR A 203 12.27 10.70 -4.53
C TYR A 203 13.25 11.01 -5.66
N GLY A 204 14.02 12.10 -5.50
CA GLY A 204 15.08 12.48 -6.43
C GLY A 204 14.79 13.74 -7.25
N GLU A 205 15.69 13.98 -8.19
CA GLU A 205 15.71 15.17 -9.04
C GLU A 205 14.57 15.16 -10.07
N ARG A 206 13.98 16.34 -10.27
CA ARG A 206 12.79 16.54 -11.10
C ARG A 206 13.17 17.32 -12.35
N ASN A 207 12.84 16.80 -13.54
CA ASN A 207 13.07 17.55 -14.78
C ASN A 207 11.94 18.54 -15.10
N ILE A 208 10.71 18.34 -14.57
CA ILE A 208 9.56 19.24 -14.80
C ILE A 208 8.67 19.32 -13.56
N ILE A 209 8.41 20.55 -13.12
CA ILE A 209 7.42 20.85 -12.08
C ILE A 209 6.03 21.00 -12.72
N ASN A 210 5.17 19.99 -12.57
CA ASN A 210 3.72 20.18 -12.58
C ASN A 210 3.31 21.01 -11.35
N ASP A 211 2.49 22.04 -11.56
CA ASP A 211 1.96 22.94 -10.53
C ASP A 211 1.13 22.22 -9.44
N SER A 212 0.68 21.00 -9.71
CA SER A 212 -0.11 20.17 -8.80
C SER A 212 0.70 19.50 -7.69
N ASP A 213 2.03 19.48 -7.80
CA ASP A 213 2.89 18.72 -6.90
C ASP A 213 3.29 19.52 -5.66
N TYR A 214 3.51 18.82 -4.55
CA TYR A 214 3.86 19.42 -3.27
C TYR A 214 5.30 19.07 -2.88
N SER A 215 6.12 20.09 -2.61
CA SER A 215 7.49 19.90 -2.12
C SER A 215 7.49 19.53 -0.64
N ILE A 216 7.80 18.27 -0.33
CA ILE A 216 7.93 17.76 1.05
C ILE A 216 9.28 18.17 1.64
N CYS A 217 10.37 17.97 0.88
CA CYS A 217 11.72 18.29 1.30
C CYS A 217 12.57 18.72 0.11
N ALA A 218 13.37 19.77 0.27
CA ALA A 218 14.26 20.25 -0.79
C ALA A 218 15.58 19.47 -0.85
N LYS A 219 16.05 18.93 0.28
CA LYS A 219 17.30 18.17 0.41
C LYS A 219 17.17 17.12 1.53
N PRO A 220 17.06 15.81 1.22
CA PRO A 220 16.93 15.24 -0.13
C PRO A 220 15.64 15.72 -0.82
N LYS A 221 15.60 15.66 -2.15
CA LYS A 221 14.43 16.09 -2.93
C LYS A 221 13.32 15.04 -2.80
N ILE A 222 12.24 15.43 -2.12
CA ILE A 222 11.05 14.60 -1.89
C ILE A 222 9.83 15.42 -2.27
N PHE A 223 8.95 14.86 -3.10
CA PHE A 223 7.72 15.49 -3.57
C PHE A 223 6.53 14.56 -3.40
N ALA A 224 5.36 15.11 -3.10
CA ALA A 224 4.09 14.41 -3.29
C ALA A 224 3.56 14.77 -4.69
N THR A 225 3.19 13.76 -5.48
CA THR A 225 2.83 13.93 -6.90
C THR A 225 1.72 12.99 -7.31
N ASN A 226 0.80 13.47 -8.15
CA ASN A 226 -0.22 12.66 -8.83
C ASN A 226 0.24 12.11 -10.18
N SER A 227 1.48 12.40 -10.56
CA SER A 227 2.00 12.05 -11.87
C SER A 227 2.71 10.68 -11.80
N ILE A 228 2.17 9.70 -12.52
CA ILE A 228 2.75 8.38 -12.71
C ILE A 228 2.62 7.95 -14.19
N SER A 229 3.23 6.83 -14.57
CA SER A 229 3.05 6.29 -15.91
C SER A 229 1.59 5.82 -16.15
N PRO A 230 1.00 6.07 -17.34
CA PRO A 230 -0.38 5.66 -17.62
C PRO A 230 -0.62 4.15 -17.47
N GLN A 231 0.38 3.34 -17.80
CA GLN A 231 0.32 1.89 -17.65
C GLN A 231 0.22 1.47 -16.19
N THR A 232 1.03 2.07 -15.31
CA THR A 232 0.95 1.77 -13.87
C THR A 232 -0.31 2.34 -13.26
N GLU A 233 -0.78 3.53 -13.68
CA GLU A 233 -2.08 4.04 -13.25
C GLU A 233 -3.22 3.08 -13.62
N SER A 234 -3.23 2.61 -14.87
CA SER A 234 -4.23 1.63 -15.35
C SER A 234 -4.18 0.33 -14.57
N LEU A 235 -2.97 -0.14 -14.22
CA LEU A 235 -2.79 -1.31 -13.37
C LEU A 235 -3.33 -1.06 -11.96
N ILE A 236 -2.99 0.07 -11.32
CA ILE A 236 -3.49 0.41 -9.99
C ILE A 236 -5.01 0.45 -9.98
N ASP A 237 -5.65 1.09 -10.95
CA ASP A 237 -7.12 1.14 -11.05
C ASP A 237 -7.74 -0.25 -11.17
N LEU A 238 -7.11 -1.13 -11.94
CA LEU A 238 -7.55 -2.50 -12.12
C LEU A 238 -7.38 -3.34 -10.84
N LEU A 239 -6.26 -3.15 -10.13
CA LEU A 239 -6.01 -3.80 -8.83
C LEU A 239 -6.95 -3.28 -7.74
N GLU A 240 -7.25 -1.98 -7.72
CA GLU A 240 -8.20 -1.39 -6.76
C GLU A 240 -9.63 -1.92 -6.99
N ARG A 241 -10.06 -1.98 -8.26
CA ARG A 241 -11.37 -2.51 -8.65
C ARG A 241 -11.54 -3.97 -8.25
N ASP A 242 -10.50 -4.76 -8.48
CA ASP A 242 -10.49 -6.20 -8.22
C ASP A 242 -9.98 -6.53 -6.80
N ARG A 243 -9.71 -5.49 -6.01
CA ARG A 243 -9.35 -5.53 -4.60
C ARG A 243 -8.15 -6.45 -4.33
N ILE A 244 -7.09 -6.24 -5.12
CA ILE A 244 -5.82 -6.95 -4.96
C ILE A 244 -4.92 -6.14 -4.04
N ALA A 245 -4.74 -6.62 -2.81
CA ALA A 245 -3.85 -6.00 -1.85
C ALA A 245 -2.39 -6.01 -2.30
N LEU A 246 -1.72 -4.88 -2.12
CA LEU A 246 -0.28 -4.73 -2.31
C LEU A 246 0.35 -4.34 -0.97
N GLY A 247 1.58 -4.79 -0.74
CA GLY A 247 2.43 -4.26 0.33
C GLY A 247 3.10 -2.95 -0.11
N VAL A 248 3.67 -2.94 -1.33
CA VAL A 248 4.23 -1.73 -1.94
C VAL A 248 4.25 -1.83 -3.46
N LEU A 249 4.23 -0.69 -4.13
CA LEU A 249 4.57 -0.54 -5.55
C LEU A 249 5.54 0.63 -5.73
N PHE A 250 6.69 0.36 -6.36
CA PHE A 250 7.69 1.35 -6.71
C PHE A 250 7.93 1.39 -8.20
N GLU A 251 8.11 2.57 -8.77
CA GLU A 251 8.64 2.77 -10.11
C GLU A 251 10.00 3.43 -10.04
N ASN A 252 10.96 2.93 -10.82
CA ASN A 252 12.26 3.55 -11.01
C ASN A 252 12.46 3.87 -12.49
N TYR A 253 12.67 5.16 -12.75
CA TYR A 253 12.83 5.71 -14.09
C TYR A 253 14.31 5.74 -14.47
N LYS A 254 14.74 4.88 -15.39
CA LYS A 254 16.15 4.79 -15.79
C LYS A 254 16.30 4.59 -17.28
N LYS A 255 17.00 5.52 -17.96
CA LYS A 255 17.38 5.42 -19.39
C LYS A 255 16.20 5.07 -20.31
N GLY A 256 15.08 5.78 -20.17
CA GLY A 256 13.87 5.56 -20.98
C GLY A 256 13.08 4.28 -20.66
N LYS A 257 13.46 3.53 -19.62
CA LYS A 257 12.69 2.41 -19.08
C LYS A 257 12.12 2.76 -17.72
N ILE A 258 10.99 2.14 -17.40
CA ILE A 258 10.40 2.13 -16.07
C ILE A 258 10.58 0.72 -15.52
N ASN A 259 11.28 0.60 -14.40
CA ASN A 259 11.43 -0.65 -13.68
C ASN A 259 10.50 -0.60 -12.47
N VAL A 260 9.56 -1.53 -12.40
CA VAL A 260 8.58 -1.59 -11.33
C VAL A 260 8.94 -2.73 -10.38
N THR A 261 8.85 -2.46 -9.08
CA THR A 261 8.98 -3.46 -8.02
C THR A 261 7.70 -3.46 -7.20
N VAL A 262 7.08 -4.62 -7.10
CA VAL A 262 5.87 -4.83 -6.31
C VAL A 262 6.16 -5.87 -5.24
N ALA A 263 5.75 -5.60 -4.00
CA ALA A 263 5.62 -6.63 -2.98
C ALA A 263 4.13 -6.83 -2.69
N LEU A 264 3.67 -8.08 -2.66
CA LEU A 264 2.27 -8.43 -2.43
C LEU A 264 2.15 -9.77 -1.70
N PRO A 265 1.03 -10.03 -0.98
CA PRO A 265 0.77 -11.35 -0.41
C PRO A 265 0.91 -12.46 -1.46
N GLN A 266 1.60 -13.55 -1.12
CA GLN A 266 1.89 -14.65 -2.05
C GLN A 266 0.63 -15.23 -2.70
N LEU A 267 -0.44 -15.31 -1.92
CA LEU A 267 -1.77 -15.76 -2.35
C LEU A 267 -2.42 -14.87 -3.43
N LEU A 268 -1.98 -13.63 -3.61
CA LEU A 268 -2.50 -12.69 -4.62
C LEU A 268 -1.64 -12.63 -5.89
N LEU A 269 -0.59 -13.47 -6.00
CA LEU A 269 0.33 -13.44 -7.13
C LEU A 269 -0.38 -13.71 -8.46
N ASN A 270 -1.19 -14.76 -8.56
CA ASN A 270 -1.86 -15.11 -9.83
C ASN A 270 -2.86 -14.03 -10.29
N PRO A 271 -3.76 -13.52 -9.42
CA PRO A 271 -4.60 -12.38 -9.76
C PRO A 271 -3.78 -11.17 -10.25
N PHE A 272 -2.69 -10.84 -9.55
CA PHE A 272 -1.82 -9.73 -9.93
C PHE A 272 -1.19 -9.92 -11.33
N ILE A 273 -0.61 -11.10 -11.60
CA ILE A 273 0.02 -11.40 -12.90
C ILE A 273 -1.01 -11.34 -14.03
N THR A 274 -2.23 -11.83 -13.79
CA THR A 274 -3.33 -11.75 -14.75
C THR A 274 -3.64 -10.29 -15.10
N ARG A 275 -3.74 -9.40 -14.11
CA ARG A 275 -4.03 -7.97 -14.32
C ARG A 275 -2.88 -7.23 -14.98
N LEU A 276 -1.64 -7.57 -14.61
CA LEU A 276 -0.46 -7.09 -15.30
C LEU A 276 -0.53 -7.45 -16.79
N GLN A 277 -0.81 -8.70 -17.13
CA GLN A 277 -0.94 -9.12 -18.52
C GLN A 277 -2.07 -8.40 -19.25
N THR A 278 -3.25 -8.22 -18.62
CA THR A 278 -4.38 -7.49 -19.20
C THR A 278 -3.97 -6.08 -19.62
N VAL A 279 -3.44 -5.27 -18.70
CA VAL A 279 -3.06 -3.87 -18.96
C VAL A 279 -2.08 -3.74 -20.13
N PHE A 280 -1.08 -4.63 -20.17
CA PHE A 280 -0.06 -4.53 -21.20
C PHE A 280 -0.45 -5.21 -22.53
N SER A 281 -1.39 -6.15 -22.52
CA SER A 281 -1.96 -6.73 -23.74
C SER A 281 -2.82 -5.73 -24.53
N GLU A 282 -3.47 -4.80 -23.83
CA GLU A 282 -4.27 -3.71 -24.42
C GLU A 282 -3.39 -2.56 -24.93
N SER A 283 -2.11 -2.51 -24.52
CA SER A 283 -1.16 -1.50 -24.98
C SER A 283 -0.43 -1.99 -26.24
N GLU A 284 -0.82 -1.47 -27.41
CA GLU A 284 -0.42 -1.96 -28.75
C GLU A 284 1.10 -2.07 -29.05
N ASN A 285 2.03 -1.75 -28.14
CA ASN A 285 3.46 -1.84 -28.41
C ASN A 285 4.35 -2.12 -27.18
N GLN A 286 3.81 -2.56 -26.04
CA GLN A 286 4.59 -2.74 -24.82
C GLN A 286 4.18 -3.99 -24.05
N SER A 287 4.88 -5.11 -24.24
CA SER A 287 4.83 -6.20 -23.27
C SER A 287 5.77 -5.91 -22.11
N PRO A 288 5.36 -6.16 -20.86
CA PRO A 288 6.25 -5.96 -19.72
C PRO A 288 7.25 -7.11 -19.72
N SER A 289 8.53 -6.80 -19.56
CA SER A 289 9.56 -7.80 -19.32
C SER A 289 9.62 -8.06 -17.83
N VAL A 290 9.03 -9.19 -17.39
CA VAL A 290 9.11 -9.65 -16.00
C VAL A 290 10.50 -10.22 -15.77
N SER A 291 11.27 -9.61 -14.87
CA SER A 291 12.65 -10.00 -14.56
C SER A 291 12.74 -10.87 -13.31
N LEU A 292 11.77 -10.78 -12.40
CA LEU A 292 11.79 -11.53 -11.14
C LEU A 292 10.38 -11.83 -10.66
N ILE A 293 10.17 -13.06 -10.21
CA ILE A 293 9.08 -13.48 -9.33
C ILE A 293 9.71 -14.38 -8.26
N ALA A 294 9.78 -13.91 -7.02
CA ALA A 294 10.43 -14.65 -5.94
C ALA A 294 9.77 -14.38 -4.58
N PRO A 295 9.88 -15.30 -3.60
CA PRO A 295 9.54 -15.00 -2.22
C PRO A 295 10.32 -13.79 -1.72
N TYR A 296 9.71 -12.96 -0.88
CA TYR A 296 10.37 -11.81 -0.30
C TYR A 296 11.64 -12.20 0.47
N SER A 297 12.74 -11.50 0.17
CA SER A 297 13.89 -11.36 1.04
C SER A 297 14.39 -9.91 1.00
N GLU A 298 15.06 -9.46 2.06
CA GLU A 298 15.60 -8.10 2.13
C GLU A 298 16.60 -7.84 0.99
N ASP A 299 17.36 -8.86 0.58
CA ASP A 299 18.39 -8.80 -0.46
C ASP A 299 17.81 -8.40 -1.84
N LEU A 300 16.56 -8.76 -2.13
CA LEU A 300 15.90 -8.40 -3.40
C LEU A 300 15.70 -6.89 -3.58
N PHE A 301 15.88 -6.12 -2.51
CA PHE A 301 15.75 -4.66 -2.48
C PHE A 301 17.11 -3.95 -2.46
N VAL A 302 18.21 -4.71 -2.39
CA VAL A 302 19.59 -4.21 -2.20
C VAL A 302 20.29 -3.93 -3.52
N ASP A 303 20.16 -4.82 -4.51
CA ASP A 303 20.97 -4.82 -5.74
C ASP A 303 20.34 -4.08 -6.93
N LEU A 304 19.21 -3.41 -6.71
CA LEU A 304 18.48 -2.65 -7.74
C LEU A 304 19.00 -1.23 -7.90
#